data_AF-U6D8C1-F1
#
_entry.id   AF-U6D8C1-F1
#
_cell.length_a   1.000
_cell.length_b   1.000
_cell.length_c   1.000
_cell.angle_alpha   90.00
_cell.angle_beta   90.00
_cell.angle_gamma   90.00
#
_symmetry.space_group_name_H-M   'P 1'
#
loop_
_entity.id
_entity.type
_entity.pdbx_description
1 polymer ?
#
loop_
_entity_poly.entity_id
_entity_poly.type
_entity_poly.pdbx_seq_one_letter_code
_entity_poly.pdbx_strand_id
1 'polypeptide(L)'
;PAESLAPHDVFIAVKTTRKFHRARLDLLLETWISRHKEMTFIFTDGDDEALARRTGHVVNTNCSAAHSRQALSCKMAVEFDHFIESGRKWFCHVD
;
A
#
# COMPACT_ATOMS: atom_id res chain seq x y z
N PRO A 1 2.72 -18.98 -26.22
CA PRO A 1 2.80 -19.61 -24.88
C PRO A 1 2.26 -18.64 -23.84
N ALA A 2 1.52 -19.12 -22.83
CA ALA A 2 1.14 -18.26 -21.72
C ALA A 2 2.39 -17.85 -20.92
N GLU A 3 2.47 -16.59 -20.52
CA GLU A 3 3.56 -16.09 -19.71
C GLU A 3 3.59 -16.79 -18.35
N SER A 4 4.78 -17.13 -17.85
CA SER A 4 4.94 -17.68 -16.49
C SER A 4 4.82 -16.55 -15.46
N LEU A 5 3.90 -16.72 -14.51
CA LEU A 5 3.66 -15.78 -13.42
C LEU A 5 4.15 -16.35 -12.09
N ALA A 6 4.74 -15.49 -11.26
CA ALA A 6 5.17 -15.78 -9.90
C ALA A 6 4.58 -14.76 -8.91
N PRO A 7 4.52 -15.06 -7.60
CA PRO A 7 3.99 -14.12 -6.62
C PRO A 7 4.65 -12.73 -6.70
N HIS A 8 5.97 -12.66 -6.88
CA HIS A 8 6.70 -11.39 -6.97
C HIS A 8 6.33 -10.53 -8.19
N ASP A 9 5.56 -11.04 -9.14
CA ASP A 9 5.00 -10.26 -10.24
C ASP A 9 3.82 -9.37 -9.78
N VAL A 10 3.32 -9.56 -8.55
CA VAL A 10 2.18 -8.82 -7.99
C VAL A 10 2.67 -7.67 -7.11
N PHE A 11 2.08 -6.50 -7.31
CA PHE A 11 2.18 -5.31 -6.46
C PHE A 11 0.87 -5.15 -5.70
N ILE A 12 0.92 -5.18 -4.37
CA ILE A 12 -0.26 -4.99 -3.52
C ILE A 12 -0.17 -3.59 -2.89
N ALA A 13 -1.08 -2.71 -3.26
CA ALA A 13 -1.25 -1.39 -2.67
C ALA A 13 -2.34 -1.43 -1.60
N VAL A 14 -1.97 -1.18 -0.34
CA VAL A 14 -2.90 -1.05 0.78
C VAL A 14 -3.10 0.42 1.07
N LYS A 15 -4.29 0.95 0.76
CA LYS A 15 -4.64 2.35 1.05
C LYS A 15 -5.15 2.49 2.47
N THR A 16 -4.57 3.41 3.22
CA THR A 16 -5.02 3.71 4.58
C THR A 16 -4.96 5.21 4.88
N THR A 17 -5.19 5.55 6.14
CA THR A 17 -5.07 6.89 6.70
C THR A 17 -4.48 6.77 8.09
N ARG A 18 -3.78 7.82 8.54
CA ARG A 18 -3.08 7.86 9.83
C ARG A 18 -3.98 7.45 10.99
N LYS A 19 -5.25 7.85 10.98
CA LYS A 19 -6.23 7.49 12.03
C LYS A 19 -6.52 5.99 12.14
N PHE A 20 -6.19 5.19 11.12
CA PHE A 20 -6.45 3.75 11.07
C PHE A 20 -5.19 2.87 11.17
N HIS A 21 -4.01 3.47 11.36
CA HIS A 21 -2.77 2.70 11.55
C HIS A 21 -2.89 1.67 12.68
N ARG A 22 -3.52 2.04 13.80
CA ARG A 22 -3.73 1.12 14.94
C ARG A 22 -5.01 0.32 14.83
N ALA A 23 -6.12 1.00 14.56
CA ALA A 23 -7.44 0.37 14.63
C ALA A 23 -7.70 -0.68 13.53
N ARG A 24 -6.97 -0.63 12.40
CA ARG A 24 -7.18 -1.55 11.27
C ARG A 24 -5.89 -2.16 10.77
N LEU A 25 -4.90 -1.33 10.48
CA LEU A 25 -3.69 -1.78 9.81
C LEU A 25 -2.87 -2.74 10.68
N ASP A 26 -2.79 -2.55 11.99
CA ASP A 26 -2.10 -3.47 12.89
C ASP A 26 -2.61 -4.92 12.76
N LEU A 27 -3.91 -5.14 12.62
CA LEU A 27 -4.49 -6.46 12.38
C LEU A 27 -4.06 -7.05 11.03
N LEU A 28 -4.01 -6.24 9.98
CA LEU A 28 -3.56 -6.71 8.65
C LEU A 28 -2.08 -7.10 8.67
N LEU A 29 -1.26 -6.32 9.39
CA LEU A 29 0.17 -6.57 9.59
C LEU A 29 0.44 -7.85 10.37
N GLU A 30 -0.42 -8.20 11.33
CA GLU A 30 -0.35 -9.43 12.12
C GLU A 30 -0.91 -10.65 11.37
N THR A 31 -1.64 -10.43 10.28
CA THR A 31 -2.30 -11.49 9.52
C THR A 31 -1.69 -11.63 8.12
N TRP A 32 -2.43 -11.30 7.06
CA TRP A 32 -2.05 -11.66 5.70
C TRP A 32 -0.84 -10.86 5.18
N ILE A 33 -0.66 -9.60 5.60
CA ILE A 33 0.49 -8.79 5.18
C ILE A 33 1.79 -9.43 5.69
N SER A 34 1.76 -10.07 6.87
CA SER A 34 2.95 -10.74 7.43
C SER A 34 3.54 -11.81 6.49
N ARG A 35 2.70 -12.42 5.64
CA ARG A 35 3.07 -13.47 4.68
C ARG A 35 3.50 -12.95 3.31
N HIS A 36 3.25 -11.67 3.02
CA HIS A 36 3.44 -11.06 1.69
C HIS A 36 4.10 -9.68 1.76
N LYS A 37 4.93 -9.43 2.78
CA LYS A 37 5.55 -8.12 3.05
C LYS A 37 6.31 -7.53 1.85
N GLU A 38 7.06 -8.35 1.14
CA GLU A 38 7.88 -7.92 0.00
C GLU A 38 7.08 -7.35 -1.17
N MET A 39 5.81 -7.75 -1.28
CA MET A 39 4.91 -7.38 -2.37
C MET A 39 3.89 -6.32 -1.94
N THR A 40 3.83 -6.00 -0.65
CA THR A 40 2.81 -5.14 -0.05
C THR A 40 3.39 -3.77 0.29
N PHE A 41 2.77 -2.73 -0.24
CA PHE A 41 3.11 -1.33 -0.04
C PHE A 41 1.93 -0.61 0.60
N ILE A 42 2.20 0.17 1.64
CA ILE A 42 1.18 0.84 2.45
C ILE A 42 1.18 2.33 2.10
N PHE A 43 0.06 2.82 1.58
CA PHE A 43 -0.10 4.21 1.18
C PHE A 43 -0.96 4.94 2.19
N THR A 44 -0.40 5.97 2.83
CA THR A 44 -1.05 6.71 3.92
C THR A 44 -0.95 8.22 3.75
N ASP A 45 -1.70 8.97 4.54
CA ASP A 45 -1.74 10.44 4.60
C ASP A 45 -0.97 11.03 5.80
N GLY A 46 -0.20 10.21 6.51
CA GLY A 46 0.65 10.71 7.57
C GLY A 46 1.68 9.71 8.06
N ASP A 47 2.79 10.26 8.55
CA ASP A 47 3.94 9.48 8.98
C ASP A 47 3.66 8.67 10.27
N ASP A 48 4.28 7.50 10.34
CA ASP A 48 4.33 6.64 11.52
C ASP A 48 5.64 5.85 11.51
N GLU A 49 6.60 6.26 12.34
CA GLU A 49 7.91 5.63 12.41
C GLU A 49 7.84 4.16 12.84
N ALA A 50 6.90 3.82 13.73
CA ALA A 50 6.77 2.45 14.19
C ALA A 50 6.24 1.54 13.08
N LEU A 51 5.34 2.06 12.23
CA LEU A 51 4.90 1.39 11.02
C LEU A 51 6.05 1.24 10.01
N ALA A 52 6.79 2.32 9.75
CA ALA A 52 7.93 2.31 8.83
C ALA A 52 8.99 1.28 9.24
N ARG A 53 9.32 1.20 10.54
CA ARG A 53 10.24 0.18 11.08
C ARG A 53 9.74 -1.25 10.93
N ARG A 54 8.42 -1.48 10.89
CA ARG A 54 7.83 -2.83 10.80
C ARG A 54 7.77 -3.39 9.39
N THR A 55 7.58 -2.54 8.38
CA THR A 55 7.34 -3.00 7.00
C THR A 55 8.35 -2.51 5.98
N GLY A 56 9.01 -1.37 6.19
CA GLY A 56 9.92 -0.76 5.21
C GLY A 56 9.25 -0.25 3.92
N HIS A 57 7.99 -0.60 3.67
CA HIS A 57 7.22 -0.27 2.48
C HIS A 57 6.04 0.65 2.82
N VAL A 58 6.31 1.77 3.48
CA VAL A 58 5.30 2.78 3.84
C VAL A 58 5.56 4.03 3.02
N VAL A 59 4.54 4.47 2.31
CA VAL A 59 4.58 5.65 1.46
C VAL A 59 3.61 6.68 2.03
N ASN A 60 4.16 7.79 2.51
CA ASN A 60 3.33 8.96 2.80
C ASN A 60 3.03 9.68 1.48
N THR A 61 1.76 9.69 1.11
CA THR A 61 1.25 10.28 -0.13
C THR A 61 1.23 11.80 -0.12
N ASN A 62 1.33 12.44 1.05
CA ASN A 62 1.09 13.87 1.26
C ASN A 62 -0.29 14.34 0.74
N CYS A 63 -1.21 13.42 0.49
CA CYS A 63 -2.59 13.71 0.13
C CYS A 63 -3.43 14.02 1.37
N SER A 64 -4.58 14.68 1.16
CA SER A 64 -5.53 14.94 2.25
C SER A 64 -6.05 13.65 2.89
N ALA A 65 -6.27 13.68 4.21
CA ALA A 65 -6.95 12.63 4.96
C ALA A 65 -8.49 12.65 4.81
N ALA A 66 -9.03 13.60 4.04
CA ALA A 66 -10.46 13.68 3.78
C ALA A 66 -10.96 12.46 2.98
N HIS A 67 -12.23 12.12 3.16
CA HIS A 67 -12.89 11.06 2.39
C HIS A 67 -13.59 11.61 1.14
N SER A 68 -13.04 12.67 0.54
CA SER A 68 -13.55 13.25 -0.70
C SER A 68 -13.01 12.48 -1.90
N ARG A 69 -13.72 12.50 -3.03
CA ARG A 69 -13.26 11.86 -4.27
C ARG A 69 -11.86 12.33 -4.66
N GLN A 70 -11.58 13.62 -4.54
CA GLN A 70 -10.27 14.19 -4.87
C GLN A 70 -9.15 13.64 -3.97
N ALA A 71 -9.40 13.53 -2.66
CA ALA A 71 -8.41 12.98 -1.72
C ALA A 71 -8.16 11.48 -1.97
N LEU A 72 -9.23 10.72 -2.26
CA LEU A 72 -9.12 9.30 -2.61
C LEU A 72 -8.36 9.09 -3.92
N SER A 73 -8.67 9.87 -4.96
CA SER A 73 -7.96 9.83 -6.23
C SER A 73 -6.51 10.27 -6.11
N CYS A 74 -6.19 11.23 -5.23
CA CYS A 74 -4.80 11.64 -4.97
C CYS A 74 -3.96 10.48 -4.46
N LYS A 75 -4.45 9.73 -3.45
CA LYS A 75 -3.72 8.56 -2.92
C LYS A 75 -3.57 7.48 -3.97
N MET A 76 -4.64 7.19 -4.70
CA MET A 76 -4.63 6.20 -5.77
C MET A 76 -3.64 6.55 -6.88
N ALA A 77 -3.47 7.84 -7.21
CA ALA A 77 -2.45 8.26 -8.18
C ALA A 77 -1.03 7.88 -7.70
N VAL A 78 -0.71 8.13 -6.43
CA VAL A 78 0.58 7.74 -5.84
C VAL A 78 0.77 6.21 -5.82
N GLU A 79 -0.30 5.45 -5.57
CA GLU A 79 -0.28 3.98 -5.68
C GLU A 79 0.09 3.51 -7.09
N PHE A 80 -0.51 4.11 -8.11
CA PHE A 80 -0.24 3.79 -9.51
C PHE A 80 1.17 4.18 -9.92
N ASP A 81 1.66 5.36 -9.52
CA ASP A 81 3.02 5.80 -9.82
C ASP A 81 4.05 4.81 -9.26
N HIS A 82 3.90 4.40 -8.00
CA HIS A 82 4.77 3.40 -7.38
C HIS A 82 4.67 2.02 -8.03
N PHE A 83 3.47 1.62 -8.46
CA PHE A 83 3.29 0.38 -9.21
C PHE A 83 4.07 0.41 -10.54
N ILE A 84 3.93 1.49 -11.31
CA ILE A 84 4.62 1.64 -12.60
C ILE A 84 6.14 1.62 -12.39
N GLU A 85 6.65 2.35 -11.40
CA GLU A 85 8.07 2.37 -11.04
C GLU A 85 8.60 0.99 -10.59
N SER A 86 7.76 0.18 -9.95
CA SER A 86 8.14 -1.16 -9.48
C SER A 86 8.42 -2.16 -10.61
N GLY A 87 7.93 -1.91 -11.83
CA GLY A 87 8.05 -2.81 -12.97
C GLY A 87 7.31 -4.15 -12.82
N ARG A 88 6.45 -4.28 -11.81
CA ARG A 88 5.65 -5.51 -11.57
C ARG A 88 4.53 -5.63 -12.60
N LYS A 89 4.10 -6.87 -12.87
CA LYS A 89 3.15 -7.17 -13.95
C LYS A 89 1.70 -6.95 -13.53
N TRP A 90 1.38 -7.17 -12.25
CA TRP A 90 0.02 -7.12 -11.73
C TRP A 90 -0.10 -6.09 -10.62
N PHE A 91 -1.15 -5.27 -10.70
CA PHE A 91 -1.51 -4.32 -9.66
C PHE A 91 -2.76 -4.80 -8.92
N CYS A 92 -2.70 -4.83 -7.59
CA CYS A 92 -3.82 -5.17 -6.73
C CYS A 92 -4.01 -4.06 -5.69
N HIS A 93 -5.11 -3.32 -5.83
CA HIS A 93 -5.54 -2.33 -4.86
C HIS A 93 -6.44 -2.96 -3.78
N VAL A 94 -6.18 -2.64 -2.51
CA VAL A 94 -7.03 -3.01 -1.37
C VAL A 94 -7.08 -1.87 -0.33
N ASP A 95 -8.14 -1.85 0.49
CA ASP A 95 -8.35 -0.92 1.61
C ASP A 95 -8.01 -1.55 2.98
#